data_AF-A0A9W8ALY8-F1
#
_entry.id   AF-A0A9W8ALY8-F1
#
_cell.length_a   1.000
_cell.length_b   1.000
_cell.length_c   1.000
_cell.angle_alpha   90.00
_cell.angle_beta   90.00
_cell.angle_gamma   90.00
#
_symmetry.space_group_name_H-M   'P 1'
#
loop_
_entity.id
_entity.type
_entity.pdbx_description
1 polymer ?
#
loop_
_entity_poly.entity_id
_entity_poly.type
_entity_poly.pdbx_seq_one_letter_code
_entity_poly.pdbx_strand_id
1 'polypeptide(L)'
;MEKPTPRINSAMLPNYINHSVRLVGKIVQHNTFGTKFVEIIGQVQPDRSLQEFSSCNMGDNFDMPTYNKLVELSHRYKELFE
;
A
#
# COMPACT_ATOMS: atom_id res chain seq x y z
N MET A 1 22.21 -1.56 0.01
CA MET A 1 20.99 -1.05 -0.65
C MET A 1 19.83 -1.31 0.28
N GLU A 2 19.05 -0.28 0.62
CA GLU A 2 17.74 -0.52 1.23
C GLU A 2 16.88 -1.33 0.26
N LYS A 3 16.13 -2.31 0.77
CA LYS A 3 15.24 -3.12 -0.07
C LYS A 3 14.13 -2.22 -0.64
N PRO A 4 13.80 -2.31 -1.93
CA PRO A 4 12.71 -1.52 -2.51
C PRO A 4 11.39 -1.81 -1.79
N THR A 5 10.56 -0.78 -1.63
CA THR A 5 9.22 -0.86 -1.00
C THR A 5 8.14 -0.77 -2.09
N PRO A 6 7.83 -1.88 -2.79
CA PRO A 6 6.90 -1.84 -3.91
C PRO A 6 5.51 -1.37 -3.46
N ARG A 7 4.86 -0.56 -4.30
CA ARG A 7 3.45 -0.22 -4.16
C ARG A 7 2.62 -1.43 -4.53
N ILE A 8 1.74 -1.90 -3.66
CA ILE A 8 0.88 -3.06 -3.94
C ILE A 8 -0.57 -2.75 -3.60
N ASN A 9 -1.49 -3.59 -4.09
CA ASN A 9 -2.88 -3.62 -3.65
C ASN A 9 -3.16 -4.88 -2.81
N SER A 10 -4.37 -4.99 -2.26
CA SER A 10 -4.74 -6.09 -1.36
C SER A 10 -4.68 -7.47 -2.03
N ALA A 11 -4.95 -7.55 -3.34
CA ALA A 11 -4.89 -8.80 -4.09
C ALA A 11 -3.45 -9.35 -4.20
N MET A 12 -2.45 -8.47 -4.09
CA MET A 12 -1.04 -8.84 -4.17
C MET A 12 -0.45 -9.30 -2.83
N LEU A 13 -1.09 -9.02 -1.68
CA LEU A 13 -0.56 -9.34 -0.34
C LEU A 13 -0.01 -10.77 -0.18
N PRO A 14 -0.66 -11.84 -0.69
CA PRO A 14 -0.13 -13.21 -0.57
C PRO A 14 1.27 -13.40 -1.18
N ASN A 15 1.65 -12.59 -2.17
CA ASN A 15 2.95 -12.67 -2.84
C ASN A 15 4.07 -11.92 -2.09
N TYR A 16 3.71 -11.16 -1.04
CA TYR A 16 4.62 -10.25 -0.34
C TYR A 16 4.75 -10.56 1.16
N ILE A 17 4.36 -11.75 1.62
CA ILE A 17 4.56 -12.17 3.02
C ILE A 17 6.03 -11.99 3.41
N ASN A 18 6.26 -11.40 4.59
CA ASN A 18 7.57 -11.02 5.13
C ASN A 18 8.35 -9.95 4.34
N HIS A 19 7.75 -9.31 3.33
CA HIS A 19 8.34 -8.21 2.57
C HIS A 19 7.81 -6.86 3.06
N SER A 20 8.67 -5.83 3.01
CA SER A 20 8.26 -4.44 3.19
C SER A 20 7.57 -3.92 1.93
N VAL A 21 6.41 -3.30 2.07
CA VAL A 21 5.57 -2.82 0.96
C VAL A 21 4.98 -1.44 1.28
N ARG A 22 4.43 -0.81 0.25
CA ARG A 22 3.62 0.42 0.35
C ARG A 22 2.20 0.12 -0.11
N LEU A 23 1.20 0.40 0.71
CA LEU A 23 -0.21 0.13 0.42
C LEU A 23 -1.04 1.38 0.72
N VAL A 24 -1.90 1.79 -0.21
CA VAL A 24 -2.92 2.82 0.06
C VAL A 24 -4.25 2.11 0.31
N GLY A 25 -4.90 2.47 1.42
CA GLY A 25 -6.15 1.84 1.85
C GLY A 25 -7.17 2.86 2.36
N LYS A 26 -8.44 2.45 2.33
CA LYS A 26 -9.52 3.16 3.00
C LYS A 26 -9.68 2.61 4.42
N ILE A 27 -9.67 3.47 5.42
CA ILE A 27 -9.96 3.11 6.80
C ILE A 27 -11.46 2.85 6.94
N VAL A 28 -11.81 1.63 7.36
CA VAL A 28 -13.21 1.19 7.53
C VAL A 28 -13.68 1.23 8.99
N GLN A 29 -12.75 1.10 9.95
CA GLN A 29 -13.03 1.05 11.39
C GLN A 29 -11.86 1.65 12.17
N HIS A 30 -12.13 2.16 13.37
CA HIS A 30 -11.12 2.70 14.31
C HIS A 30 -10.11 3.67 13.66
N ASN A 31 -10.61 4.81 13.18
CA ASN A 31 -9.76 5.80 12.50
C ASN A 31 -8.90 6.61 13.48
N THR A 32 -7.64 6.19 13.65
CA THR A 32 -6.60 6.91 14.40
C THR A 32 -5.78 7.85 13.53
N PHE A 33 -5.88 7.77 12.20
CA PHE A 33 -5.09 8.54 11.24
C PHE A 33 -5.68 9.93 10.92
N GLY A 34 -6.96 10.15 11.23
CA GLY A 34 -7.64 11.44 11.02
C GLY A 34 -8.07 11.71 9.58
N THR A 35 -7.86 10.77 8.65
CA THR A 35 -8.35 10.81 7.26
C THR A 35 -8.92 9.47 6.84
N LYS A 36 -9.77 9.44 5.81
CA LYS A 36 -10.39 8.18 5.32
C LYS A 36 -9.43 7.33 4.51
N PHE A 37 -8.45 7.94 3.85
CA PHE A 37 -7.47 7.23 3.02
C PHE A 37 -6.06 7.50 3.53
N VAL A 38 -5.27 6.43 3.64
CA VAL A 38 -3.90 6.49 4.17
C VAL A 38 -2.98 5.63 3.32
N GLU A 39 -1.76 6.11 3.11
CA GLU A 39 -0.64 5.29 2.61
C GLU A 39 0.10 4.71 3.82
N ILE A 40 0.30 3.40 3.84
CA ILE A 40 1.02 2.66 4.87
C ILE A 40 2.27 2.06 4.24
N ILE A 41 3.42 2.30 4.86
CA ILE A 41 4.66 1.56 4.61
C ILE A 41 4.84 0.58 5.76
N GLY A 42 4.96 -0.70 5.45
CA GLY A 42 5.01 -1.74 6.48
C GLY A 42 5.38 -3.11 5.95
N GLN A 43 5.54 -4.07 6.85
CA GLN A 43 5.81 -5.46 6.50
C GLN A 43 4.52 -6.29 6.49
N VAL A 44 4.30 -7.05 5.41
CA VAL A 44 3.18 -7.98 5.33
C VAL A 44 3.43 -9.18 6.25
N GLN A 45 2.50 -9.45 7.15
CA GLN A 45 2.56 -10.58 8.09
C GLN A 45 1.93 -11.85 7.46
N PRO A 46 2.21 -13.07 8.01
CA PRO A 46 1.65 -14.32 7.48
C PRO A 46 0.11 -14.38 7.42
N ASP A 47 -0.58 -13.66 8.32
CA ASP A 47 -2.04 -13.53 8.33
C ASP A 47 -2.58 -12.49 7.33
N ARG A 48 -1.70 -11.90 6.51
CA ARG A 48 -1.96 -10.83 5.54
C ARG A 48 -2.30 -9.46 6.16
N SER A 49 -2.08 -9.27 7.47
CA SER A 49 -2.04 -7.94 8.07
C SER A 49 -0.76 -7.19 7.69
N LEU A 50 -0.73 -5.88 7.91
CA LEU A 50 0.48 -5.05 7.78
C LEU A 50 0.95 -4.60 9.17
N GLN A 51 2.22 -4.86 9.48
CA GLN A 51 2.91 -4.16 10.55
C GLN A 51 3.43 -2.82 10.02
N GLU A 52 2.87 -1.71 10.50
CA GLU A 52 3.25 -0.36 10.09
C GLU A 52 4.67 0.03 10.54
N PHE A 53 5.40 0.71 9.66
CA PHE A 53 6.63 1.44 9.96
C PHE A 53 6.42 2.96 9.90
N SER A 54 5.63 3.42 8.92
CA SER A 54 5.30 4.82 8.71
C SER A 54 4.02 4.93 7.88
N SER A 55 3.34 6.07 7.98
CA SER A 55 2.12 6.36 7.22
C SER A 55 2.05 7.81 6.75
N CYS A 56 1.23 8.04 5.73
CA CYS A 56 0.92 9.36 5.18
C CYS A 56 -0.59 9.51 4.92
N ASN A 57 -1.18 10.57 5.44
CA ASN A 57 -2.58 10.90 5.24
C ASN A 57 -2.85 11.32 3.78
N MET A 58 -3.80 10.66 3.13
CA MET A 58 -4.21 10.94 1.74
C MET A 58 -5.53 11.72 1.65
N GLY A 59 -6.10 12.10 2.79
CA GLY A 59 -7.34 12.87 2.89
C GLY A 59 -8.60 12.02 2.72
N ASP A 60 -9.72 12.69 2.48
CA ASP A 60 -11.06 12.08 2.50
C ASP A 60 -11.67 11.86 1.11
N ASN A 61 -11.08 12.46 0.07
CA ASN A 61 -11.59 12.48 -1.30
C ASN A 61 -10.56 11.92 -2.29
N PHE A 62 -9.98 10.76 -1.96
CA PHE A 62 -8.95 10.12 -2.77
C PHE A 62 -9.56 9.12 -3.79
N ASP A 63 -9.15 9.22 -5.06
CA ASP A 63 -9.62 8.34 -6.15
C ASP A 63 -8.88 6.99 -6.13
N MET A 64 -9.37 6.07 -5.30
CA MET A 64 -8.85 4.70 -5.20
C MET A 64 -8.91 3.91 -6.53
N PRO A 65 -9.99 3.96 -7.33
CA PRO A 65 -10.02 3.30 -8.64
C PRO A 65 -8.86 3.70 -9.56
N THR A 66 -8.57 5.00 -9.66
CA THR A 66 -7.46 5.50 -10.49
C THR A 66 -6.10 5.09 -9.89
N TYR A 67 -5.93 5.21 -8.57
CA TYR A 67 -4.70 4.78 -7.90
C TYR A 67 -4.44 3.27 -8.06
N ASN A 68 -5.47 2.42 -7.99
CA ASN A 68 -5.30 0.98 -8.20
C ASN A 68 -4.81 0.66 -9.61
N LYS A 69 -5.28 1.37 -10.64
CA LYS A 69 -4.75 1.24 -12.01
C LYS A 69 -3.27 1.62 -12.09
N LEU A 70 -2.85 2.68 -11.39
CA LEU A 70 -1.44 3.06 -11.31
C LEU A 70 -0.60 1.92 -10.73
N VAL A 71 -1.05 1.29 -9.64
CA VAL A 71 -0.37 0.13 -9.03
C VAL A 71 -0.28 -1.03 -10.02
N GLU A 72 -1.36 -1.36 -10.72
CA GLU A 72 -1.33 -2.43 -11.72
C GLU A 72 -0.37 -2.14 -12.89
N LEU A 73 -0.34 -0.89 -13.36
CA LEU A 73 0.55 -0.45 -14.44
C LEU A 73 2.02 -0.43 -13.98
N SER A 74 2.31 -0.01 -12.75
CA SER A 74 3.68 0.02 -12.24
C SER A 74 4.30 -1.38 -12.12
N HIS A 75 3.47 -2.40 -11.88
CA HIS A 75 3.92 -3.80 -11.89
C HIS A 75 4.03 -4.37 -13.30
N ARG A 76 3.20 -3.91 -14.23
CA ARG A 76 3.19 -4.36 -15.63
C ARG A 76 4.39 -3.81 -16.42
N TYR A 77 4.74 -2.55 -16.21
CA TYR A 77 5.77 -1.83 -16.95
C TYR A 77 6.92 -1.45 -16.02
N LYS A 78 7.60 -2.44 -15.43
CA LYS A 78 8.62 -2.23 -14.39
C LYS A 78 9.72 -1.28 -14.84
N GLU A 79 10.11 -1.35 -16.11
CA GLU A 79 11.13 -0.52 -16.74
C GLU A 79 10.86 1.00 -16.66
N LEU A 80 9.60 1.40 -16.43
CA LEU A 80 9.22 2.80 -16.26
C LEU A 80 9.20 3.26 -14.79
N PHE A 81 9.32 2.33 -13.83
CA PHE A 81 9.09 2.55 -12.40
C PHE A 81 10.20 1.97 -11.50
N GLU A 82 11.37 1.61 -12.05
CA GLU A 82 12.53 1.11 -11.29
C GLU A 82 13.22 2.20 -10.44
#